data_AF-A0A7K1TD27-F1
#
_entry.id   AF-A0A7K1TD27-F1
#
_cell.length_a   1.000
_cell.length_b   1.000
_cell.length_c   1.000
_cell.angle_alpha   90.00
_cell.angle_beta   90.00
_cell.angle_gamma   90.00
#
_symmetry.space_group_name_H-M   'P 1'
#
loop_
_entity.id
_entity.type
_entity.pdbx_description
1 polymer ?
#
loop_
_entity_poly.entity_id
_entity_poly.type
_entity_poly.pdbx_seq_one_letter_code
_entity_poly.pdbx_strand_id
1 'polypeptide(L)'
;MVTLQERFGRRPDLNALLLLIGVQELGQGVAEFTKEQKQDLMHIATCKLFSQSGHYELERVDDEGWPHYKLLVPVPFANLKEQERMLKWHILEYFDALEEED
;
A
#
# COMPACT_ATOMS: atom_id res chain seq x y z
N MET A 1 1.38 21.88 -0.44
CA MET A 1 1.02 20.57 -1.00
C MET A 1 1.61 20.45 -2.40
N VAL A 2 2.76 19.80 -2.50
CA VAL A 2 3.31 19.37 -3.79
C VAL A 2 2.48 18.16 -4.20
N THR A 3 1.87 18.21 -5.38
CA THR A 3 1.06 17.09 -5.86
C THR A 3 1.95 15.88 -6.16
N LEU A 4 1.45 14.65 -5.99
CA LEU A 4 2.20 13.43 -6.37
C LEU A 4 2.77 13.53 -7.79
N GLN A 5 2.06 14.23 -8.69
CA GLN A 5 2.49 14.49 -10.05
C GLN A 5 3.79 15.29 -10.14
N GLU A 6 4.01 16.26 -9.26
CA GLU A 6 5.23 17.09 -9.24
C GLU A 6 6.43 16.31 -8.70
N ARG A 7 6.24 15.36 -7.77
CA ARG A 7 7.32 14.49 -7.26
C ARG A 7 7.76 13.45 -8.29
N PHE A 8 6.82 12.88 -9.05
CA PHE A 8 7.09 11.81 -10.02
C PHE A 8 7.29 12.29 -11.46
N GLY A 9 7.06 13.57 -11.77
CA GLY A 9 7.16 14.15 -13.12
C GLY A 9 6.13 13.63 -14.14
N ARG A 10 5.34 12.62 -13.76
CA ARG A 10 4.23 12.00 -14.51
C ARG A 10 3.18 11.54 -13.52
N ARG A 11 1.93 11.38 -13.97
CA ARG A 11 0.89 10.78 -13.14
C ARG A 11 1.22 9.29 -12.93
N PRO A 12 1.55 8.84 -11.71
CA PRO A 12 1.86 7.44 -11.49
C PRO A 12 0.59 6.59 -11.64
N ASP A 13 0.76 5.39 -12.21
CA ASP A 13 -0.30 4.38 -12.28
C ASP A 13 -0.60 3.84 -10.86
N LEU A 14 -1.84 3.43 -10.60
CA LEU A 14 -2.22 2.90 -9.29
C LEU A 14 -1.35 1.69 -8.90
N ASN A 15 -1.04 0.79 -9.84
CA ASN A 15 -0.23 -0.38 -9.55
C ASN A 15 1.21 0.02 -9.21
N ALA A 16 1.74 1.06 -9.85
CA ALA A 16 3.07 1.57 -9.54
C ALA A 16 3.13 2.15 -8.12
N LEU A 17 2.07 2.85 -7.69
CA LEU A 17 1.94 3.34 -6.32
C LEU A 17 1.83 2.19 -5.31
N LEU A 18 0.97 1.20 -5.58
CA LEU A 18 0.84 0.03 -4.72
C LEU A 18 2.16 -0.72 -4.58
N LEU A 19 2.89 -0.93 -5.68
CA LEU A 19 4.19 -1.58 -5.62
C LEU A 19 5.20 -0.77 -4.79
N LEU A 20 5.23 0.56 -4.97
CA LEU A 20 6.11 1.44 -4.18
C LEU A 20 5.81 1.35 -2.68
N ILE A 21 4.53 1.43 -2.31
CA ILE A 21 4.10 1.31 -0.92
C ILE A 21 4.45 -0.08 -0.37
N GLY A 22 4.21 -1.14 -1.15
CA GLY A 22 4.58 -2.50 -0.74
C GLY A 22 6.06 -2.65 -0.46
N VAL A 23 6.93 -2.08 -1.30
CA VAL A 23 8.39 -2.10 -1.11
C VAL A 23 8.80 -1.30 0.12
N GLN A 24 8.17 -0.14 0.36
CA GLN A 24 8.41 0.67 1.55
C GLN A 24 8.04 -0.12 2.82
N GLU A 25 6.87 -0.76 2.84
CA GLU A 25 6.37 -1.52 3.99
C GLU A 25 7.13 -2.82 4.23
N LEU A 26 7.72 -3.41 3.19
CA LEU A 26 8.65 -4.54 3.36
C LEU A 26 9.92 -4.11 4.10
N GLY A 27 10.33 -2.84 4.02
CA GLY A 27 11.47 -2.29 4.77
C GLY A 27 12.85 -2.82 4.37
N GLN A 28 12.95 -3.63 3.30
CA GLN A 28 14.21 -4.22 2.82
C GLN A 28 14.96 -3.35 1.80
N GLY A 29 14.40 -2.19 1.44
CA GLY A 29 14.97 -1.28 0.44
C GLY A 29 14.76 -1.76 -1.00
N VAL A 30 15.55 -1.20 -1.93
CA VAL A 30 15.43 -1.51 -3.36
C VAL A 30 16.05 -2.87 -3.66
N ALA A 31 15.23 -3.81 -4.12
CA ALA A 31 15.64 -5.14 -4.56
C ALA A 31 14.96 -5.54 -5.87
N GLU A 32 15.49 -6.58 -6.52
CA GLU A 32 14.83 -7.21 -7.66
C GLU A 32 13.79 -8.22 -7.16
N PHE A 33 12.52 -7.94 -7.43
CA PHE A 33 11.40 -8.81 -7.04
C PHE A 33 10.94 -9.68 -8.20
N THR A 34 10.68 -10.96 -7.92
CA THR A 34 10.04 -11.88 -8.87
C THR A 34 8.60 -11.44 -9.18
N LYS A 35 7.98 -12.09 -10.17
CA LYS A 35 6.60 -11.76 -10.54
C LYS A 35 5.61 -12.05 -9.42
N GLU A 36 5.82 -13.14 -8.68
CA GLU A 36 5.02 -13.54 -7.52
C GLU A 36 5.23 -12.56 -6.36
N GLN A 37 6.49 -12.26 -6.03
CA GLN A 37 6.81 -11.27 -4.99
C GLN A 37 6.20 -9.89 -5.27
N LYS A 38 6.10 -9.48 -6.54
CA LYS A 38 5.39 -8.23 -6.89
C LYS A 38 3.90 -8.30 -6.57
N GLN A 39 3.26 -9.46 -6.72
CA GLN A 39 1.87 -9.65 -6.32
C GLN A 39 1.73 -9.61 -4.79
N ASP A 40 2.66 -10.24 -4.07
CA ASP A 40 2.70 -10.20 -2.61
C ASP A 40 2.91 -8.78 -2.08
N LEU A 41 3.79 -7.99 -2.70
CA LEU A 41 3.99 -6.58 -2.38
C LEU A 41 2.72 -5.75 -2.62
N MET A 42 1.98 -6.02 -3.70
CA MET A 42 0.68 -5.36 -3.93
C MET A 42 -0.35 -5.76 -2.88
N HIS A 43 -0.29 -7.00 -2.37
CA HIS A 43 -1.14 -7.44 -1.27
C HIS A 43 -0.79 -6.72 0.03
N ILE A 44 0.50 -6.66 0.40
CA ILE A 44 1.00 -5.90 1.56
C ILE A 44 0.54 -4.45 1.49
N ALA A 45 0.74 -3.78 0.35
CA ALA A 45 0.32 -2.40 0.16
C ALA A 45 -1.18 -2.24 0.38
N THR A 46 -1.99 -3.14 -0.17
CA THR A 46 -3.45 -3.08 -0.01
C THR A 46 -3.85 -3.27 1.45
N CYS A 47 -3.26 -4.24 2.15
CA CYS A 47 -3.51 -4.48 3.57
C CYS A 47 -3.10 -3.30 4.44
N LYS A 48 -1.91 -2.71 4.20
CA LYS A 48 -1.46 -1.50 4.90
C LYS A 48 -2.39 -0.32 4.64
N LEU A 49 -2.82 -0.12 3.41
CA LEU A 49 -3.72 0.97 3.07
C LEU A 49 -5.04 0.85 3.82
N PHE A 50 -5.64 -0.34 3.81
CA PHE A 50 -6.91 -0.59 4.50
C PHE A 50 -6.77 -0.80 6.02
N SER A 51 -5.56 -0.93 6.57
CA SER A 51 -5.36 -0.92 8.02
C SER A 51 -5.60 0.46 8.63
N GLN A 52 -5.37 1.54 7.87
CA GLN A 52 -5.68 2.92 8.27
C GLN A 52 -7.17 3.12 8.60
N SER A 53 -8.06 2.34 7.98
CA SER A 53 -9.50 2.32 8.23
C SER A 53 -9.96 1.14 9.10
N GLY A 54 -9.02 0.40 9.70
CA GLY A 54 -9.31 -0.68 10.66
C GLY A 54 -9.79 -1.99 10.03
N HIS A 55 -9.65 -2.18 8.72
CA HIS A 55 -10.01 -3.44 8.07
C HIS A 55 -8.96 -4.54 8.28
N TYR A 56 -7.69 -4.15 8.34
CA TYR A 56 -6.57 -5.06 8.55
C TYR A 56 -5.72 -4.61 9.74
N GLU A 57 -5.03 -5.57 10.35
CA GLU A 57 -4.03 -5.33 11.39
C GLU A 57 -2.79 -6.17 11.09
N LEU A 58 -1.61 -5.61 11.35
CA LEU A 58 -0.36 -6.37 11.23
C LEU A 58 -0.34 -7.46 12.31
N GLU A 59 -0.37 -8.73 11.90
CA GLU A 59 -0.41 -9.87 12.82
C GLU A 59 0.99 -10.32 13.20
N ARG A 60 1.88 -10.43 12.21
CA ARG A 60 3.26 -10.84 12.41
C ARG A 60 4.13 -10.45 11.22
N VAL A 61 5.44 -10.52 11.43
CA VAL A 61 6.44 -10.53 10.36
C VAL A 61 7.09 -11.91 10.38
N ASP A 62 7.23 -12.56 9.24
CA ASP A 62 7.88 -13.88 9.18
C ASP A 62 9.41 -13.80 9.23
N ASP A 63 10.06 -14.95 9.25
CA ASP A 63 11.52 -15.07 9.31
C ASP A 63 12.23 -14.48 8.06
N GLU A 64 11.51 -14.30 6.96
CA GLU A 64 12.00 -13.67 5.72
C GLU A 64 11.74 -12.16 5.70
N GLY A 65 11.12 -11.61 6.74
CA GLY A 65 10.82 -10.18 6.89
C GLY A 65 9.53 -9.74 6.22
N TRP A 66 8.68 -10.66 5.75
CA TRP A 66 7.42 -10.29 5.10
C TRP A 66 6.31 -10.03 6.12
N PRO A 67 5.63 -8.86 6.06
CA PRO A 67 4.53 -8.56 6.95
C PRO A 67 3.26 -9.32 6.56
N HIS A 68 2.65 -10.00 7.53
CA HIS A 68 1.39 -10.72 7.39
C HIS A 68 0.29 -9.97 8.11
N TYR A 69 -0.81 -9.70 7.40
CA TYR A 69 -1.93 -8.95 7.91
C TYR A 69 -3.13 -9.86 8.17
N LYS A 70 -3.80 -9.60 9.28
CA LYS A 70 -5.07 -10.24 9.63
C LYS A 70 -6.23 -9.36 9.21
N LEU A 71 -7.22 -9.94 8.54
CA LEU A 71 -8.49 -9.27 8.26
C LEU A 71 -9.31 -9.20 9.56
N LEU A 72 -9.61 -7.98 10.01
CA LEU A 72 -10.49 -7.73 11.15
C LEU A 72 -11.93 -7.54 10.69
N VAL A 73 -12.15 -6.67 9.71
CA VAL A 73 -13.47 -6.34 9.17
C VAL A 73 -13.41 -6.41 7.65
N PRO A 74 -14.33 -7.13 6.98
CA PRO A 74 -14.33 -7.20 5.52
C PRO A 74 -14.44 -5.80 4.91
N VAL A 75 -13.60 -5.52 3.92
CA VAL A 75 -13.74 -4.32 3.10
C VAL A 75 -15.12 -4.38 2.42
N PRO A 76 -15.94 -3.31 2.49
CA PRO A 76 -17.27 -3.33 1.93
C PRO A 76 -17.24 -3.70 0.44
N PHE A 77 -18.20 -4.52 0.02
CA PHE A 77 -18.31 -4.90 -1.39
C PHE A 77 -18.46 -3.64 -2.24
N ALA A 78 -17.56 -3.49 -3.19
CA ALA A 78 -17.46 -2.35 -4.08
C ALA A 78 -17.23 -2.87 -5.49
N ASN A 79 -17.78 -2.19 -6.50
CA ASN A 79 -17.35 -2.48 -7.86
C ASN A 79 -15.90 -2.00 -8.06
N LEU A 80 -15.25 -2.43 -9.15
CA LEU A 80 -13.84 -2.11 -9.43
C LEU A 80 -13.54 -0.61 -9.38
N LYS A 81 -14.47 0.24 -9.84
CA LYS A 81 -14.29 1.69 -9.86
C LYS A 81 -14.33 2.28 -8.44
N GLU A 82 -15.19 1.77 -7.59
CA GLU A 82 -15.29 2.17 -6.19
C GLU A 82 -14.08 1.69 -5.39
N GLN A 83 -13.61 0.46 -5.63
CA GLN A 83 -12.39 -0.07 -5.03
C GLN A 83 -11.17 0.78 -5.42
N GLU A 84 -11.05 1.13 -6.70
CA GLU A 84 -9.99 2.03 -7.18
C GLU A 84 -10.03 3.40 -6.48
N ARG A 85 -11.23 3.96 -6.31
CA ARG A 85 -11.41 5.24 -5.60
C ARG A 85 -11.02 5.13 -4.12
N MET A 86 -11.42 4.06 -3.43
CA MET A 86 -11.06 3.82 -2.04
C MET A 86 -9.54 3.70 -1.87
N LEU A 87 -8.87 2.92 -2.74
CA LEU A 87 -7.41 2.79 -2.73
C LEU A 87 -6.72 4.14 -2.94
N LYS A 88 -7.17 4.92 -3.94
CA LYS A 88 -6.61 6.26 -4.20
C LYS A 88 -6.74 7.19 -2.99
N TRP A 89 -7.86 7.13 -2.27
CA TRP A 89 -8.06 7.91 -1.05
C TRP A 89 -7.05 7.50 0.03
N HIS A 90 -6.97 6.21 0.35
CA HIS A 90 -6.06 5.71 1.38
C HIS A 90 -4.59 5.93 1.02
N ILE A 91 -4.24 5.98 -0.27
CA ILE A 91 -2.88 6.31 -0.72
C ILE A 91 -2.54 7.77 -0.39
N LEU A 92 -3.50 8.68 -0.55
CA LEU A 92 -3.28 10.08 -0.17
C LEU A 92 -3.08 10.19 1.34
N GLU A 93 -3.92 9.52 2.14
CA GLU A 93 -3.78 9.47 3.61
C GLU A 93 -2.45 8.86 4.04
N TYR A 94 -2.02 7.78 3.37
CA TYR A 94 -0.74 7.12 3.65
C TYR A 94 0.44 8.06 3.44
N PHE A 95 0.45 8.82 2.34
CA PHE A 95 1.53 9.77 2.09
C PHE A 95 1.46 11.02 2.97
N ASP A 96 0.25 11.47 3.34
CA ASP A 96 0.07 12.59 4.28
C ASP A 96 0.60 12.23 5.66
N ALA A 97 0.28 11.03 6.16
CA ALA A 97 0.80 10.52 7.43
C ALA A 97 2.35 10.45 7.44
N LEU A 98 2.96 10.02 6.33
CA LEU A 98 4.42 10.02 6.21
C LEU A 98 5.03 11.43 6.24
N GLU A 99 4.34 12.45 5.70
CA GLU A 99 4.81 13.84 5.77
C GLU A 99 4.72 14.44 7.18
N GLU A 100 3.85 13.92 8.05
CA GLU A 100 3.74 14.36 9.45
C GLU A 100 4.78 13.68 10.38
N GLU A 101 5.34 12.55 9.97
CA GLU A 101 6.32 11.77 10.75
C GLU A 101 7.79 12.20 10.49
N ASP A 102 8.06 13.00 9.43
CA ASP A 102 9.36 13.60 9.07
C ASP A 102 9.52 15.06 9.58
#